data_AF-A0A9X7HP27-F1
#
_entry.id   AF-A0A9X7HP27-F1
#
_cell.length_a   1.000
_cell.length_b   1.000
_cell.length_c   1.000
_cell.angle_alpha   90.00
_cell.angle_beta   90.00
_cell.angle_gamma   90.00
#
_symmetry.space_group_name_H-M   'P 1'
#
loop_
_entity.id
_entity.type
_entity.pdbx_description
1 polymer ?
#
loop_
_entity_poly.entity_id
_entity_poly.type
_entity_poly.pdbx_seq_one_letter_code
_entity_poly.pdbx_strand_id
1 'polypeptide(L)'
;MKRTAEFVLGLIGGIFGIICAFVALLIGGMGAAFEADGANTVIGLGWGAVALSILGIVGSVMVRSKEKVGGIMMTVAAIGGFICISIIYLLPGVLLLIGGLMGIFRKDKATVSA
;
A
#
# COMPACT_ATOMS: atom_id res chain seq x y z
N MET A 1 16.24 -12.30 -13.42
CA MET A 1 14.92 -12.96 -13.29
C MET A 1 13.82 -11.91 -13.34
N LYS A 2 12.63 -12.19 -13.91
CA LYS A 2 11.54 -11.20 -13.99
C LYS A 2 10.95 -10.96 -12.58
N ARG A 3 11.08 -9.74 -12.06
CA ARG A 3 10.55 -9.26 -10.76
C ARG A 3 9.01 -9.06 -10.77
N THR A 4 8.30 -9.86 -11.58
CA THR A 4 6.86 -9.71 -11.83
C THR A 4 6.04 -9.95 -10.57
N ALA A 5 6.47 -10.84 -9.67
CA ALA A 5 5.76 -11.11 -8.42
C ALA A 5 5.71 -9.88 -7.50
N GLU A 6 6.83 -9.18 -7.30
CA GLU A 6 6.88 -7.95 -6.47
C GLU A 6 6.02 -6.85 -7.08
N PHE A 7 6.12 -6.67 -8.40
CA PHE A 7 5.33 -5.70 -9.14
C PHE A 7 3.82 -5.98 -9.03
N VAL A 8 3.40 -7.23 -9.28
CA VAL A 8 1.99 -7.63 -9.25
C VAL A 8 1.43 -7.54 -7.82
N LEU A 9 2.16 -8.01 -6.81
CA LEU A 9 1.73 -7.90 -5.41
C LEU A 9 1.60 -6.44 -4.96
N GLY A 10 2.54 -5.58 -5.39
CA GLY A 10 2.47 -4.16 -5.10
C GLY A 10 1.36 -3.43 -5.83
N LEU A 11 1.14 -3.76 -7.10
CA LEU A 11 0.06 -3.20 -7.90
C LEU A 11 -1.30 -3.59 -7.33
N ILE A 12 -1.50 -4.88 -7.02
CA ILE A 12 -2.72 -5.38 -6.39
C ILE A 12 -2.92 -4.72 -5.02
N GLY A 13 -1.89 -4.70 -4.16
CA GLY A 13 -1.97 -4.07 -2.85
C GLY A 13 -2.30 -2.57 -2.93
N GLY A 14 -1.71 -1.84 -3.88
CA GLY A 14 -2.01 -0.43 -4.11
C GLY A 14 -3.44 -0.18 -4.62
N ILE A 15 -3.94 -1.00 -5.56
CA ILE A 15 -5.32 -0.88 -6.07
C ILE A 15 -6.33 -1.17 -4.96
N PHE A 16 -6.12 -2.24 -4.18
CA PHE A 16 -6.96 -2.52 -3.01
C PHE A 16 -6.89 -1.40 -1.98
N GLY A 17 -5.73 -0.74 -1.83
CA GLY A 17 -5.54 0.42 -0.96
C GLY A 17 -6.44 1.60 -1.37
N ILE A 18 -6.51 1.91 -2.67
CA ILE A 18 -7.39 2.97 -3.19
C ILE A 18 -8.87 2.63 -2.96
N ILE A 19 -9.26 1.37 -3.21
CA ILE A 19 -10.65 0.91 -2.97
C ILE A 19 -11.01 1.08 -1.49
N CYS A 20 -10.15 0.61 -0.58
CA CYS A 20 -10.33 0.78 0.85
C CYS A 20 -10.39 2.26 1.28
N ALA A 21 -9.57 3.12 0.68
CA ALA A 21 -9.59 4.55 0.95
C ALA A 21 -10.90 5.21 0.51
N PHE A 22 -11.44 4.83 -0.64
CA PHE A 22 -12.77 5.28 -1.09
C PHE A 22 -13.89 4.85 -0.14
N VAL A 23 -13.85 3.61 0.34
CA VAL A 23 -14.82 3.11 1.34
C VAL A 23 -14.71 3.90 2.64
N ALA A 24 -13.49 4.17 3.12
CA ALA A 24 -13.27 5.00 4.31
C ALA A 24 -13.78 6.44 4.12
N LEU A 25 -13.55 7.05 2.95
CA LEU A 25 -14.08 8.37 2.61
C LEU A 25 -15.61 8.40 2.57
N LEU A 26 -16.26 7.36 2.05
CA LEU A 26 -17.72 7.24 2.06
C LEU A 26 -18.28 7.14 3.49
N ILE A 27 -17.67 6.28 4.32
CA ILE A 27 -18.07 6.13 5.74
C ILE A 27 -17.83 7.44 6.50
N GLY A 28 -16.69 8.09 6.30
CA GLY A 28 -16.39 9.39 6.90
C GLY A 28 -17.34 10.50 6.43
N GLY A 29 -17.68 10.54 5.14
CA GLY A 29 -18.63 11.50 4.58
C GLY A 29 -20.06 11.31 5.10
N MET A 30 -20.50 10.05 5.23
CA MET A 30 -21.78 9.73 5.89
C MET A 30 -21.73 10.12 7.37
N GLY A 31 -20.67 9.79 8.10
CA GLY A 31 -20.48 10.18 9.49
C GLY A 31 -20.53 11.69 9.70
N ALA A 32 -19.98 12.47 8.76
CA ALA A 32 -20.03 13.93 8.81
C ALA A 32 -21.45 14.47 8.62
N ALA A 33 -22.26 13.83 7.76
CA ALA A 33 -23.67 14.18 7.57
C ALA A 33 -24.55 13.84 8.80
N PHE A 34 -24.12 12.87 9.62
CA PHE A 34 -24.79 12.50 10.89
C PHE A 34 -24.18 13.19 12.13
N GLU A 35 -23.29 14.17 11.95
CA GLU A 35 -22.53 14.83 13.03
C GLU A 35 -21.86 13.85 14.01
N ALA A 36 -21.38 12.72 13.49
CA ALA A 36 -20.64 11.75 14.29
C ALA A 36 -19.25 12.28 14.63
N ASP A 37 -18.90 12.25 15.92
CA ASP A 37 -17.58 12.66 16.41
C ASP A 37 -16.47 11.81 15.75
N GLY A 38 -15.45 12.47 15.22
CA GLY A 38 -14.35 11.82 14.48
C GLY A 38 -14.55 11.66 12.96
N ALA A 39 -15.68 12.08 12.37
CA ALA A 39 -15.92 11.96 10.93
C ALA A 39 -14.88 12.71 10.06
N ASN A 40 -14.51 13.93 10.45
CA ASN A 40 -13.46 14.71 9.78
C ASN A 40 -12.09 14.01 9.81
N THR A 41 -11.80 13.30 10.91
CA THR A 41 -10.58 12.50 11.05
C THR A 41 -10.58 11.34 10.04
N VAL A 42 -11.69 10.63 9.89
CA VAL A 42 -11.82 9.53 8.91
C VAL A 42 -11.68 10.03 7.47
N ILE A 43 -12.25 11.21 7.15
CA ILE A 43 -12.10 11.82 5.82
C ILE A 43 -10.64 12.20 5.54
N GLY A 44 -9.96 12.83 6.51
CA GLY A 44 -8.54 13.19 6.38
C GLY A 44 -7.64 11.98 6.22
N LEU A 45 -7.88 10.92 7.00
CA LEU A 45 -7.17 9.66 6.92
C LEU A 45 -7.45 8.92 5.60
N GLY A 46 -8.68 9.01 5.08
CA GLY A 46 -9.05 8.49 3.77
C GLY A 46 -8.22 9.12 2.65
N TRP A 47 -8.10 10.44 2.63
CA TRP A 47 -7.23 11.15 1.68
C TRP A 47 -5.74 10.79 1.86
N GLY A 48 -5.28 10.64 3.09
CA GLY A 48 -3.93 10.15 3.39
C GLY A 48 -3.68 8.76 2.77
N ALA A 49 -4.63 7.84 2.92
CA ALA A 49 -4.53 6.50 2.36
C ALA A 49 -4.59 6.45 0.83
N VAL A 50 -5.32 7.36 0.18
CA VAL A 50 -5.26 7.51 -1.29
C VAL A 50 -3.83 7.90 -1.70
N ALA A 51 -3.25 8.91 -1.06
CA ALA A 51 -1.89 9.35 -1.35
C ALA A 51 -0.86 8.23 -1.11
N LEU A 52 -0.97 7.50 0.00
CA LEU A 52 -0.13 6.34 0.33
C LEU A 52 -0.31 5.18 -0.65
N SER A 53 -1.52 4.93 -1.14
CA SER A 53 -1.77 3.89 -2.16
C SER A 53 -1.11 4.25 -3.49
N ILE A 54 -1.20 5.51 -3.92
CA ILE A 54 -0.49 6.00 -5.11
C ILE A 54 1.02 5.80 -4.92
N LEU A 55 1.54 6.13 -3.74
CA LEU A 55 2.93 5.89 -3.37
C LEU A 55 3.31 4.40 -3.47
N GLY A 56 2.44 3.49 -3.03
CA GLY A 56 2.62 2.04 -3.15
C GLY A 56 2.62 1.55 -4.61
N ILE A 57 1.76 2.11 -5.46
CA ILE A 57 1.74 1.82 -6.91
C ILE A 57 3.02 2.33 -7.59
N VAL A 58 3.47 3.54 -7.24
CA VAL A 58 4.74 4.06 -7.77
C VAL A 58 5.91 3.19 -7.29
N GLY A 59 5.90 2.78 -6.02
CA GLY A 59 6.89 1.85 -5.46
C GLY A 59 6.93 0.50 -6.19
N SER A 60 5.76 -0.04 -6.57
CA SER A 60 5.68 -1.30 -7.32
C SER A 60 6.29 -1.17 -8.72
N VAL A 61 6.03 -0.07 -9.44
CA VAL A 61 6.68 0.22 -10.73
C VAL A 61 8.19 0.40 -10.55
N MET A 62 8.62 1.10 -9.50
CA MET A 62 10.03 1.38 -9.23
C MET A 62 10.83 0.11 -8.90
N VAL A 63 10.19 -0.94 -8.38
CA VAL A 63 10.84 -2.23 -8.07
C VAL A 63 11.49 -2.87 -9.31
N ARG A 64 11.04 -2.51 -10.52
CA ARG A 64 11.62 -2.99 -11.79
C ARG A 64 12.97 -2.35 -12.13
N SER A 65 13.23 -1.12 -11.68
CA SER A 65 14.50 -0.40 -11.92
C SER A 65 15.39 -0.31 -10.68
N LYS A 66 14.78 -0.17 -9.49
CA LYS A 66 15.46 0.00 -8.20
C LYS A 66 14.72 -0.81 -7.14
N GLU A 67 15.02 -2.10 -7.05
CA GLU A 67 14.36 -3.06 -6.16
C GLU A 67 14.31 -2.64 -4.68
N LYS A 68 15.43 -2.19 -4.11
CA LYS A 68 15.46 -1.70 -2.72
C LYS A 68 14.59 -0.45 -2.50
N VAL A 69 14.63 0.49 -3.44
CA VAL A 69 13.88 1.77 -3.31
C VAL A 69 12.39 1.52 -3.48
N GLY A 70 11.99 0.72 -4.47
CA GLY A 70 10.60 0.33 -4.68
C GLY A 70 10.04 -0.47 -3.50
N GLY A 71 10.83 -1.42 -2.98
CA GLY A 71 10.45 -2.20 -1.80
C GLY A 71 10.24 -1.33 -0.54
N ILE A 72 11.14 -0.38 -0.28
CA ILE A 72 11.00 0.57 0.84
C ILE A 72 9.77 1.45 0.66
N MET A 73 9.52 2.01 -0.53
CA MET A 73 8.30 2.81 -0.80
C MET A 73 7.02 2.00 -0.53
N MET A 74 6.99 0.73 -0.95
CA MET A 74 5.83 -0.15 -0.72
C MET A 74 5.65 -0.49 0.76
N THR A 75 6.72 -0.72 1.51
CA THR A 75 6.65 -0.96 2.95
C THR A 75 6.22 0.29 3.72
N VAL A 76 6.73 1.47 3.34
CA VAL A 76 6.29 2.76 3.91
C VAL A 76 4.81 3.01 3.59
N ALA A 77 4.37 2.69 2.37
CA ALA A 77 2.97 2.76 1.98
C ALA A 77 2.07 1.81 2.81
N ALA A 78 2.54 0.59 3.09
CA ALA A 78 1.84 -0.36 3.94
C ALA A 78 1.68 0.14 5.37
N ILE A 79 2.78 0.63 5.98
CA ILE A 79 2.79 1.11 7.36
C ILE A 79 1.97 2.39 7.50
N GLY A 80 2.17 3.37 6.61
CA GLY A 80 1.41 4.62 6.63
C GLY A 80 -0.08 4.41 6.34
N GLY A 81 -0.43 3.48 5.45
CA GLY A 81 -1.82 3.11 5.18
C GLY A 81 -2.48 2.38 6.35
N PHE A 82 -1.74 1.52 7.06
CA PHE A 82 -2.20 0.88 8.30
C PHE A 82 -2.47 1.91 9.40
N ILE A 83 -1.61 2.93 9.54
CA ILE A 83 -1.82 4.02 10.49
C ILE A 83 -3.03 4.88 10.08
N CYS A 84 -3.23 5.10 8.78
CA CYS A 84 -4.36 5.92 8.30
C CYS A 84 -5.71 5.23 8.50
N ILE A 85 -5.87 3.98 8.07
CA ILE A 85 -7.20 3.36 7.94
C ILE A 85 -7.39 2.14 8.87
N SER A 86 -6.36 1.75 9.62
CA SER A 86 -6.40 0.63 10.57
C SER A 86 -6.95 -0.66 9.92
N ILE A 87 -7.97 -1.30 10.50
CA ILE A 87 -8.49 -2.63 10.08
C ILE A 87 -8.93 -2.70 8.61
N ILE A 88 -9.49 -1.64 8.02
CA ILE A 88 -9.93 -1.66 6.61
C ILE A 88 -8.70 -1.73 5.67
N TYR A 89 -7.53 -1.24 6.10
CA TYR A 89 -6.30 -1.28 5.32
C TYR A 89 -5.47 -2.54 5.57
N LEU A 90 -5.95 -3.47 6.40
CA LEU A 90 -5.23 -4.71 6.72
C LEU A 90 -4.90 -5.51 5.46
N LEU A 91 -5.89 -5.67 4.57
CA LEU A 91 -5.75 -6.43 3.32
C LEU A 91 -4.72 -5.80 2.36
N PRO A 92 -4.86 -4.52 1.93
CA PRO A 92 -3.87 -3.89 1.06
C PRO A 92 -2.52 -3.68 1.75
N GLY A 93 -2.52 -3.41 3.05
CA GLY A 93 -1.32 -3.25 3.87
C GLY A 93 -0.47 -4.52 3.89
N VAL A 94 -1.06 -5.69 4.14
CA VAL A 94 -0.35 -6.97 4.12
C VAL A 94 0.19 -7.30 2.74
N LEU A 95 -0.57 -7.05 1.67
CA LEU A 95 -0.13 -7.27 0.29
C LEU A 95 1.06 -6.37 -0.09
N LEU A 96 1.01 -5.08 0.26
CA LEU A 96 2.11 -4.13 0.07
C LEU A 96 3.33 -4.48 0.93
N LEU A 97 3.11 -4.95 2.17
CA LEU A 97 4.20 -5.39 3.06
C LEU A 97 4.93 -6.60 2.49
N ILE A 98 4.18 -7.61 2.02
CA ILE A 98 4.73 -8.83 1.43
C ILE A 98 5.46 -8.50 0.11
N GLY A 99 4.88 -7.65 -0.74
CA GLY A 99 5.52 -7.18 -1.97
C GLY A 99 6.78 -6.33 -1.70
N GLY A 100 6.74 -5.47 -0.69
CA GLY A 100 7.84 -4.60 -0.28
C GLY A 100 9.00 -5.37 0.35
N LEU A 101 8.70 -6.29 1.27
CA LEU A 101 9.68 -7.19 1.87
C LEU A 101 10.33 -8.10 0.82
N MET A 102 9.57 -8.61 -0.15
CA MET A 102 10.17 -9.34 -1.27
C MET A 102 11.10 -8.44 -2.11
N GLY A 103 10.74 -7.17 -2.34
CA GLY A 103 11.60 -6.20 -3.01
C GLY A 103 12.89 -5.88 -2.26
N ILE A 104 12.84 -5.85 -0.93
CA ILE A 104 13.99 -5.53 -0.06
C ILE A 104 14.89 -6.75 0.17
N PHE A 105 14.30 -7.90 0.49
CA PHE A 105 15.02 -9.09 0.97
C PHE A 105 15.30 -10.16 -0.08
N ARG A 106 14.75 -10.07 -1.31
CA ARG A 106 15.20 -10.96 -2.40
C ARG A 106 16.63 -10.60 -2.79
N LYS A 107 17.60 -11.20 -2.09
CA LYS A 107 18.96 -11.43 -2.58
C LYS A 107 18.82 -11.98 -4.00
N ASP A 108 19.47 -11.32 -4.96
CA ASP A 108 19.73 -11.94 -6.25
C ASP A 108 20.27 -13.34 -5.95
N LYS A 109 19.53 -14.39 -6.34
CA LYS A 109 20.15 -15.71 -6.43
C LYS A 109 21.16 -15.60 -7.57
N ALA A 110 22.30 -15.01 -7.29
CA ALA A 110 23.52 -15.30 -7.98
C ALA A 110 23.73 -16.81 -7.82
N THR A 111 23.63 -17.51 -8.96
CA THR A 111 24.25 -18.82 -9.21
C THR A 111 24.05 -19.87 -8.13
N VAL A 112 23.02 -20.72 -8.29
CA VAL A 112 23.26 -22.16 -8.12
C VAL A 112 23.38 -22.70 -9.53
N SER A 113 24.60 -22.61 -10.07
CA SER A 113 25.02 -23.44 -11.18
C SER A 113 24.85 -24.89 -10.74
N ALA A 114 24.40 -25.69 -11.71
CA ALA A 114 24.52 -27.14 -11.70
C ALA A 114 25.95 -27.60 -11.37
#